data_AF-A0A0C3KWH4-F1
#
_entry.id   AF-A0A0C3KWH4-F1
#
_cell.length_a   1.000
_cell.length_b   1.000
_cell.length_c   1.000
_cell.angle_alpha   90.00
_cell.angle_beta   90.00
_cell.angle_gamma   90.00
#
_symmetry.space_group_name_H-M   'P 1'
#
loop_
_entity.id
_entity.type
_entity.pdbx_description
1 polymer ?
#
loop_
_entity_poly.entity_id
_entity_poly.type
_entity_poly.pdbx_seq_one_letter_code
_entity_poly.pdbx_strand_id
1 'polypeptide(L)'
;MADLAIPCFLGKALRYYESLEPEIQCDWRLLRKALLERYPPPDSDEDEMQPGGSSMLQVLAPTGSPVPRSNARIGRIKVIGANSSDFGYLGDGTTCYSTSGIGAGASATEAISVCYVPTSKLCEIEIQRSDGQPQVLGVHWYQASPTTKIGSTDYSTISSFNYEGLYRSSKMAWAGPGYTRIWRVLADNTLCPHNAARNPLHFFMKNSSEHQRYAVDVAADAGAFMNKHGPGGWTLVKLLFEPIIQTPSGRSADDA
;
A
#
# COMPACT_ATOMS: atom_id res chain seq x y z
N MET A 1 -9.45 -4.61 22.70
CA MET A 1 -8.17 -5.15 23.21
C MET A 1 -7.08 -4.14 22.95
N ALA A 2 -6.72 -3.38 23.97
CA ALA A 2 -5.59 -2.45 23.94
C ALA A 2 -4.24 -3.15 24.15
N ASP A 3 -4.24 -4.41 24.60
CA ASP A 3 -3.04 -5.23 24.85
C ASP A 3 -2.20 -5.47 23.57
N LEU A 4 -2.82 -5.38 22.39
CA LEU A 4 -2.13 -5.49 21.10
C LEU A 4 -1.17 -4.31 20.83
N ALA A 5 -1.30 -3.20 21.55
CA ALA A 5 -0.45 -2.02 21.40
C ALA A 5 0.81 -2.07 22.27
N ILE A 6 0.88 -2.99 23.25
CA ILE A 6 2.01 -3.10 24.19
C ILE A 6 3.37 -3.20 23.49
N PRO A 7 3.53 -4.04 22.43
CA PRO A 7 4.81 -4.14 21.72
C PRO A 7 5.24 -2.85 21.00
N CYS A 8 4.33 -1.90 20.81
CA CYS A 8 4.59 -0.63 20.15
C CYS A 8 5.07 0.47 21.12
N PHE A 9 4.94 0.28 22.43
CA PHE A 9 5.42 1.23 23.41
C PHE A 9 6.90 1.01 23.71
N LEU A 10 7.70 2.08 23.60
CA LEU A 10 9.12 2.07 23.94
C LEU A 10 9.44 3.27 24.83
N GLY A 11 10.40 3.08 25.74
CA GLY A 11 10.95 4.16 26.56
C GLY A 11 9.89 4.89 27.39
N LYS A 12 9.77 6.20 27.18
CA LYS A 12 8.84 7.07 27.94
C LYS A 12 7.38 6.64 27.76
N ALA A 13 7.00 6.18 26.58
CA ALA A 13 5.62 5.76 26.29
C ALA A 13 5.23 4.49 27.05
N LEU A 14 6.18 3.56 27.22
CA LEU A 14 5.95 2.33 27.99
C LEU A 14 5.76 2.64 29.49
N ARG A 15 6.61 3.50 30.06
CA ARG A 15 6.47 3.92 31.46
C ARG A 15 5.16 4.65 31.72
N TYR A 16 4.71 5.46 30.75
CA TYR A 16 3.42 6.12 30.85
C TYR A 16 2.27 5.13 30.80
N TYR A 17 2.29 4.18 29.86
CA TYR A 17 1.29 3.11 29.77
C TYR A 17 1.18 2.31 31.08
N GLU A 18 2.30 1.90 31.68
CA GLU A 18 2.31 1.18 32.97
C GLU A 18 1.74 2.01 34.15
N SER A 19 1.75 3.34 34.03
CA SER A 19 1.22 4.24 35.07
C SER A 19 -0.28 4.55 34.94
N LEU A 20 -0.93 4.15 33.84
CA LEU A 20 -2.36 4.37 33.63
C LEU A 20 -3.21 3.40 34.45
N GLU A 21 -4.44 3.80 34.79
CA GLU A 21 -5.39 2.91 35.47
C GLU A 21 -5.72 1.68 34.59
N PRO A 22 -5.94 0.49 35.18
CA PRO A 22 -6.26 -0.73 34.43
C PRO A 22 -7.43 -0.57 33.46
N GLU A 23 -8.45 0.21 33.83
CA GLU A 23 -9.61 0.53 32.99
C GLU A 23 -9.21 1.27 31.72
N ILE A 24 -8.23 2.15 31.81
CA ILE A 24 -7.67 2.89 30.67
C ILE A 24 -6.77 1.97 29.84
N GLN A 25 -5.99 1.10 30.48
CA GLN A 25 -5.10 0.15 29.79
C GLN A 25 -5.85 -0.89 28.97
N CYS A 26 -7.06 -1.31 29.39
CA CYS A 26 -7.87 -2.32 28.71
C CYS A 26 -8.80 -1.75 27.63
N ASP A 27 -9.16 -0.46 27.71
CA ASP A 27 -10.03 0.21 26.73
C ASP A 27 -9.20 1.03 25.72
N TRP A 28 -9.24 0.61 24.46
CA TRP A 28 -8.49 1.26 23.37
C TRP A 28 -8.88 2.73 23.16
N ARG A 29 -10.15 3.11 23.38
CA ARG A 29 -10.61 4.49 23.21
C ARG A 29 -10.03 5.38 24.31
N LEU A 30 -10.01 4.89 25.55
CA LEU A 30 -9.43 5.63 26.68
C LEU A 30 -7.91 5.72 26.57
N LEU A 31 -7.24 4.61 26.25
CA LEU A 31 -5.79 4.59 26.03
C LEU A 31 -5.36 5.56 24.93
N ARG A 32 -6.08 5.57 23.79
CA ARG A 32 -5.80 6.48 22.68
C ARG A 32 -5.91 7.95 23.11
N LYS A 33 -6.95 8.30 23.90
CA LYS A 33 -7.14 9.67 24.40
C LYS A 33 -5.98 10.07 25.32
N ALA A 34 -5.62 9.20 26.27
CA ALA A 34 -4.52 9.44 27.21
C ALA A 34 -3.16 9.59 26.51
N LEU A 35 -2.92 8.87 25.42
CA LEU A 35 -1.69 8.99 24.63
C LEU A 35 -1.59 10.29 23.86
N LEU A 36 -2.69 10.74 23.23
CA LEU A 36 -2.72 11.99 22.47
C LEU A 36 -2.58 13.23 23.37
N GLU A 37 -3.08 13.15 24.60
CA GLU A 37 -2.90 14.20 25.61
C GLU A 37 -1.44 14.28 26.10
N ARG A 38 -0.79 13.13 26.28
CA ARG A 38 0.59 13.07 26.80
C ARG A 38 1.67 13.30 25.76
N TYR A 39 1.40 12.88 24.52
CA TYR A 39 2.27 13.03 23.37
C TYR A 39 1.49 13.74 22.27
N PRO A 40 1.22 15.05 22.45
CA PRO A 40 0.62 15.83 21.38
C PRO A 40 1.49 15.72 20.13
N PRO A 41 0.89 15.68 18.93
CA PRO A 41 1.66 15.82 17.70
C PRO A 41 2.50 17.10 17.80
N PRO A 42 3.73 17.12 17.28
CA PRO A 42 4.52 18.33 17.27
C PRO A 42 3.73 19.40 16.51
N ASP A 43 3.15 20.35 17.25
CA ASP A 43 2.68 21.58 16.69
C ASP A 43 3.88 22.22 15.99
N SER A 44 3.67 22.69 14.77
CA SER A 44 4.72 23.23 13.92
C SER A 44 5.08 24.64 14.37
N ASP A 45 5.40 24.84 15.65
CA ASP A 45 5.74 26.12 16.25
C ASP A 45 6.59 25.89 17.52
N GLU A 46 7.87 25.56 17.34
CA GLU A 46 8.89 25.83 18.35
C GLU A 46 10.13 26.42 17.67
N ASP A 47 9.99 27.68 17.25
CA ASP A 47 11.11 28.61 17.18
C ASP A 47 10.75 29.79 18.11
N GLU A 48 11.00 29.62 19.41
CA GLU A 48 10.92 30.71 20.38
C GLU A 48 12.34 31.16 20.75
N MET A 49 12.79 32.24 20.11
CA MET A 49 13.50 33.29 20.84
C MET A 49 13.40 34.64 20.12
N GLN A 50 12.40 35.43 20.54
CA GLN A 50 12.49 36.86 20.94
C GLN A 50 11.33 37.75 20.46
N PRO A 51 11.00 38.81 21.24
CA PRO A 51 9.65 39.36 21.28
C PRO A 51 9.51 40.69 20.51
N GLY A 52 8.28 40.92 20.05
CA GLY A 52 7.72 42.26 19.91
C GLY A 52 7.56 42.75 18.48
N GLY A 53 6.32 42.99 18.08
CA GLY A 53 6.01 43.76 16.89
C GLY A 53 4.69 43.40 16.23
N SER A 54 3.62 44.04 16.70
CA SER A 54 2.30 44.08 16.06
C SER A 54 2.39 44.46 14.56
N SER A 55 1.73 43.72 13.66
CA SER A 55 1.10 44.32 12.46
C SER A 55 0.19 43.36 11.67
N MET A 56 -1.07 43.78 11.56
CA MET A 56 -2.06 43.61 10.48
C MET A 56 -2.30 42.27 9.76
N LEU A 57 -3.60 41.93 9.78
CA LEU A 57 -4.39 41.16 8.81
C LEU A 57 -3.81 41.11 7.39
N GLN A 58 -3.56 39.90 6.89
CA GLN A 58 -3.75 39.58 5.47
C GLN A 58 -4.48 38.24 5.32
N VAL A 59 -5.68 38.32 4.76
CA VAL A 59 -6.42 37.21 4.17
C VAL A 59 -5.65 36.76 2.92
N LEU A 60 -5.15 35.52 2.91
CA LEU A 60 -4.71 34.84 1.70
C LEU A 60 -5.25 33.41 1.66
N ALA A 61 -5.79 33.07 0.49
CA ALA A 61 -6.55 31.87 0.16
C ALA A 61 -5.78 30.56 0.39
N PRO A 62 -6.48 29.42 0.59
CA PRO A 62 -5.83 28.12 0.71
C PRO A 62 -5.47 27.59 -0.68
N THR A 63 -4.34 28.03 -1.22
CA THR A 63 -3.61 27.27 -2.24
C THR A 63 -2.50 26.49 -1.56
N GLY A 64 -2.87 25.43 -0.85
CA GLY A 64 -1.94 24.40 -0.44
C GLY A 64 -1.65 23.49 -1.63
N SER A 65 -0.70 23.87 -2.49
CA SER A 65 -0.08 22.90 -3.40
C SER A 65 0.60 21.81 -2.56
N PRO A 66 0.48 20.52 -2.91
CA PRO A 66 1.17 19.46 -2.20
C PRO A 66 2.66 19.67 -2.35
N VAL A 67 3.40 19.62 -1.23
CA VAL A 67 4.86 19.62 -1.21
C VAL A 67 5.37 18.63 -2.27
N PRO A 68 6.24 19.03 -3.21
CA PRO A 68 6.82 18.10 -4.17
C PRO A 68 7.59 17.04 -3.39
N ARG A 69 7.11 15.79 -3.41
CA ARG A 69 7.86 14.65 -2.90
C ARG A 69 9.05 14.45 -3.83
N SER A 70 10.17 15.12 -3.54
CA SER A 70 11.29 15.34 -4.46
C SER A 70 11.94 14.08 -5.06
N ASN A 71 11.57 12.88 -4.58
CA ASN A 71 12.09 11.59 -5.06
C ASN A 71 10.99 10.54 -5.34
N ALA A 72 9.72 10.94 -5.41
CA ALA A 72 8.65 10.00 -5.71
C ALA A 72 8.73 9.51 -7.17
N ARG A 73 8.66 8.19 -7.37
CA ARG A 73 8.57 7.58 -8.71
C ARG A 73 7.10 7.31 -9.03
N ILE A 74 6.66 7.81 -10.17
CA ILE A 74 5.30 7.60 -10.69
C ILE A 74 5.36 6.68 -11.90
N GLY A 75 4.46 5.72 -11.98
CA GLY A 75 4.47 4.71 -13.04
C GLY A 75 3.25 3.81 -13.05
N ARG A 76 3.36 2.73 -13.82
CA ARG A 76 2.38 1.64 -13.91
C ARG A 76 3.03 0.33 -13.46
N ILE A 77 2.22 -0.69 -13.21
CA ILE A 77 2.72 -2.02 -12.86
C ILE A 77 2.38 -2.99 -13.99
N LYS A 78 3.41 -3.46 -14.69
CA LYS A 78 3.32 -4.43 -15.76
C LYS A 78 3.35 -5.85 -15.20
N VAL A 79 2.60 -6.77 -15.81
CA VAL A 79 2.49 -8.18 -15.40
C VAL A 79 3.15 -9.05 -16.46
N ILE A 80 4.23 -9.74 -16.08
CA ILE A 80 5.04 -10.54 -16.98
C ILE A 80 5.06 -12.00 -16.53
N GLY A 81 4.78 -12.93 -17.42
CA GLY A 81 4.87 -14.37 -17.17
C GLY A 81 6.30 -14.84 -16.90
N ALA A 82 6.46 -15.97 -16.22
CA ALA A 82 7.76 -16.60 -16.03
C ALA A 82 8.49 -16.91 -17.35
N ASN A 83 7.74 -17.12 -18.43
CA ASN A 83 8.21 -17.30 -19.80
C ASN A 83 8.39 -15.99 -20.59
N SER A 84 8.36 -14.84 -19.92
CA SER A 84 8.40 -13.49 -20.52
C SER A 84 7.17 -13.11 -21.35
N SER A 85 6.06 -13.86 -21.27
CA SER A 85 4.79 -13.43 -21.87
C SER A 85 4.29 -12.13 -21.24
N ASP A 86 3.80 -11.21 -22.06
CA ASP A 86 3.20 -9.95 -21.62
C ASP A 86 1.71 -10.14 -21.33
N PHE A 87 1.29 -9.88 -20.09
CA PHE A 87 -0.11 -9.94 -19.66
C PHE A 87 -0.71 -8.55 -19.41
N GLY A 88 -0.10 -7.50 -19.99
CA GLY A 88 -0.52 -6.12 -19.82
C GLY A 88 -0.17 -5.57 -18.44
N TYR A 89 -1.03 -4.70 -17.93
CA TYR A 89 -0.81 -3.98 -16.68
C TYR A 89 -1.83 -4.35 -15.62
N LEU A 90 -1.53 -4.02 -14.37
CA LEU A 90 -2.54 -3.95 -13.32
C LEU A 90 -3.51 -2.81 -13.65
N GLY A 91 -4.81 -3.10 -13.55
CA GLY A 91 -5.88 -2.15 -13.73
C GLY A 91 -7.09 -2.52 -12.88
N ASP A 92 -8.03 -1.60 -12.75
CA ASP A 92 -9.31 -1.90 -12.13
C ASP A 92 -10.17 -2.75 -13.04
N GLY A 93 -11.04 -3.54 -12.42
CA GLY A 93 -12.13 -4.19 -13.10
C GLY A 93 -12.71 -5.33 -12.29
N THR A 94 -13.59 -6.07 -12.93
CA THR A 94 -14.11 -7.32 -12.37
C THR A 94 -13.02 -8.39 -12.40
N THR A 95 -12.82 -9.07 -11.28
CA THR A 95 -12.01 -10.29 -11.15
C THR A 95 -12.88 -11.44 -10.66
N CYS A 96 -12.33 -12.66 -10.56
CA CYS A 96 -13.06 -13.79 -9.99
C CYS A 96 -13.39 -13.66 -8.50
N TYR A 97 -12.89 -12.62 -7.82
CA TYR A 97 -13.11 -12.40 -6.39
C TYR A 97 -13.92 -11.15 -6.07
N SER A 98 -13.96 -10.17 -6.99
CA SER A 98 -14.58 -8.88 -6.73
C SER A 98 -15.08 -8.25 -8.01
N THR A 99 -16.21 -7.54 -7.92
CA THR A 99 -16.75 -6.71 -9.00
C THR A 99 -16.00 -5.38 -9.17
N SER A 100 -15.13 -5.02 -8.22
CA SER A 100 -14.34 -3.78 -8.22
C SER A 100 -12.93 -4.05 -7.66
N GLY A 101 -12.24 -5.03 -8.26
CA GLY A 101 -10.91 -5.46 -7.86
C GLY A 101 -9.79 -4.80 -8.67
N ILE A 102 -8.56 -5.19 -8.34
CA ILE A 102 -7.37 -4.94 -9.17
C ILE A 102 -6.94 -6.28 -9.78
N GLY A 103 -6.67 -6.30 -11.07
CA GLY A 103 -6.18 -7.49 -11.76
C GLY A 103 -5.31 -7.16 -12.97
N ALA A 104 -4.72 -8.19 -13.57
CA ALA A 104 -3.91 -8.08 -14.78
C ALA A 104 -4.79 -8.00 -16.05
N GLY A 105 -4.16 -7.71 -17.19
CA GLY A 105 -4.83 -7.62 -18.50
C GLY A 105 -5.29 -6.21 -18.89
N ALA A 106 -4.92 -5.17 -18.11
CA ALA A 106 -5.20 -3.79 -18.52
C ALA A 106 -4.28 -3.34 -19.65
N SER A 107 -4.82 -2.54 -20.57
CA SER A 107 -4.01 -1.81 -21.53
C SER A 107 -3.20 -0.71 -20.82
N ALA A 108 -2.23 -0.11 -21.51
CA ALA A 108 -1.40 0.96 -20.95
C ALA A 108 -2.20 2.20 -20.52
N THR A 109 -3.36 2.45 -21.13
CA THR A 109 -4.25 3.59 -20.84
C THR A 109 -5.28 3.26 -19.75
N GLU A 110 -5.60 1.99 -19.55
CA GLU A 110 -6.50 1.51 -18.49
C GLU A 110 -5.76 1.12 -17.20
N ALA A 111 -4.43 1.11 -17.25
CA ALA A 111 -3.59 0.74 -16.13
C ALA A 111 -3.75 1.72 -14.96
N ILE A 112 -3.72 1.19 -13.73
CA ILE A 112 -3.62 2.06 -12.55
C ILE A 112 -2.28 2.78 -12.55
N SER A 113 -2.31 4.06 -12.24
CA SER A 113 -1.10 4.84 -11.94
C SER A 113 -0.74 4.65 -10.47
N VAL A 114 0.54 4.43 -10.20
CA VAL A 114 1.05 4.21 -8.85
C VAL A 114 2.23 5.13 -8.56
N CYS A 115 2.43 5.42 -7.28
CA CYS A 115 3.49 6.28 -6.78
C CYS A 115 4.15 5.66 -5.56
N TYR A 116 5.47 5.69 -5.50
CA TYR A 116 6.21 5.31 -4.29
C TYR A 116 7.51 6.10 -4.17
N VAL A 117 8.02 6.20 -2.94
CA VAL A 117 9.35 6.76 -2.69
C VAL A 117 10.34 5.60 -2.54
N PRO A 118 11.41 5.52 -3.37
CA PRO A 118 12.43 4.48 -3.23
C PRO A 118 13.04 4.46 -1.83
N THR A 119 13.16 3.27 -1.24
CA THR A 119 13.73 3.06 0.08
C THR A 119 14.31 1.66 0.21
N SER A 120 15.27 1.48 1.12
CA SER A 120 15.84 0.17 1.45
C SER A 120 14.92 -0.71 2.31
N LYS A 121 13.89 -0.09 2.92
CA LYS A 121 12.87 -0.76 3.75
C LYS A 121 11.66 -1.14 2.90
N LEU A 122 10.74 -1.92 3.49
CA LEU A 122 9.44 -2.16 2.87
C LEU A 122 8.65 -0.84 2.83
N CYS A 123 8.07 -0.52 1.68
CA CYS A 123 7.29 0.69 1.45
C CYS A 123 5.81 0.37 1.19
N GLU A 124 5.00 1.42 1.27
CA GLU A 124 3.67 1.45 0.67
C GLU A 124 3.79 1.93 -0.78
N ILE A 125 2.93 1.42 -1.65
CA ILE A 125 2.76 1.91 -3.02
C ILE A 125 1.39 2.56 -3.06
N GLU A 126 1.34 3.87 -3.30
CA GLU A 126 0.11 4.62 -3.42
C GLU A 126 -0.50 4.43 -4.81
N ILE A 127 -1.82 4.30 -4.87
CA ILE A 127 -2.58 4.26 -6.12
C ILE A 127 -3.08 5.69 -6.39
N GLN A 128 -2.69 6.23 -7.53
CA GLN A 128 -3.05 7.58 -7.97
C GLN A 128 -4.42 7.51 -8.66
N ARG A 129 -5.46 7.98 -7.95
CA ARG A 129 -6.84 8.04 -8.45
C ARG A 129 -7.22 9.46 -8.82
N SER A 130 -8.06 9.61 -9.85
CA SER A 130 -8.63 10.91 -10.24
C SER A 130 -9.74 11.38 -9.30
N ASP A 131 -10.37 10.46 -8.55
CA ASP A 131 -11.42 10.77 -7.57
C ASP A 131 -10.89 11.41 -6.28
N GLY A 132 -9.56 11.53 -6.14
CA GLY A 132 -8.88 12.11 -4.99
C GLY A 132 -8.91 11.25 -3.73
N GLN A 133 -9.50 10.04 -3.76
CA GLN A 133 -9.51 9.16 -2.60
C GLN A 133 -8.15 8.47 -2.49
N PRO A 134 -7.40 8.71 -1.40
CA PRO A 134 -6.10 8.08 -1.23
C PRO A 134 -6.30 6.56 -1.08
N GLN A 135 -5.61 5.80 -1.91
CA GLN A 135 -5.57 4.35 -1.86
C GLN A 135 -4.12 3.86 -1.90
N VAL A 136 -3.88 2.69 -1.34
CA VAL A 136 -2.60 1.98 -1.45
C VAL A 136 -2.81 0.57 -1.98
N LEU A 137 -1.81 0.10 -2.70
CA LEU A 137 -1.72 -1.27 -3.15
C LEU A 137 -1.32 -2.17 -1.97
N GLY A 138 -2.01 -3.28 -1.82
CA GLY A 138 -1.68 -4.29 -0.82
C GLY A 138 -2.10 -5.68 -1.27
N VAL A 139 -2.03 -6.61 -0.33
CA VAL A 139 -2.61 -7.95 -0.49
C VAL A 139 -3.61 -8.22 0.63
N HIS A 140 -4.69 -8.92 0.32
CA HIS A 140 -5.69 -9.36 1.29
C HIS A 140 -5.73 -10.89 1.30
N TRP A 141 -5.54 -11.52 2.46
CA TRP A 141 -5.48 -12.97 2.61
C TRP A 141 -6.85 -13.63 2.59
N TYR A 142 -6.95 -14.78 1.94
CA TYR A 142 -8.20 -15.54 1.89
C TYR A 142 -8.51 -16.17 3.24
N GLN A 143 -7.51 -16.81 3.85
CA GLN A 143 -7.61 -17.48 5.14
C GLN A 143 -7.57 -16.48 6.31
N ALA A 144 -8.42 -16.69 7.32
CA ALA A 144 -8.47 -15.87 8.54
C ALA A 144 -7.16 -15.83 9.34
N SER A 145 -6.35 -16.89 9.25
CA SER A 145 -5.06 -17.01 9.94
C SER A 145 -4.03 -17.62 9.01
N PRO A 146 -3.53 -16.85 8.03
CA PRO A 146 -2.70 -17.38 6.96
C PRO A 146 -1.32 -17.75 7.47
N THR A 147 -0.78 -18.86 6.99
CA THR A 147 0.62 -19.23 7.20
C THR A 147 1.46 -18.93 5.97
N THR A 148 2.62 -18.33 6.20
CA THR A 148 3.59 -17.99 5.14
C THR A 148 4.87 -18.84 5.25
N LYS A 149 4.75 -20.02 5.85
CA LYS A 149 5.81 -21.02 5.91
C LYS A 149 5.96 -21.72 4.57
N ILE A 150 7.16 -22.22 4.29
CA ILE A 150 7.42 -23.16 3.19
C ILE A 150 6.47 -24.36 3.32
N GLY A 151 5.93 -24.82 2.20
CA GLY A 151 4.87 -25.83 2.12
C GLY A 151 3.44 -25.29 2.25
N SER A 152 3.25 -24.01 2.60
CA SER A 152 1.92 -23.41 2.70
C SER A 152 1.25 -23.30 1.33
N THR A 153 -0.07 -23.48 1.32
CA THR A 153 -0.93 -23.20 0.16
C THR A 153 -1.87 -22.03 0.40
N ASP A 154 -1.71 -21.34 1.53
CA ASP A 154 -2.46 -20.13 1.80
C ASP A 154 -2.06 -19.05 0.82
N TYR A 155 -3.03 -18.23 0.45
CA TYR A 155 -2.84 -17.22 -0.57
C TYR A 155 -3.63 -15.96 -0.24
N SER A 156 -3.18 -14.89 -0.86
CA SER A 156 -3.81 -13.58 -0.83
C SER A 156 -4.03 -13.11 -2.26
N THR A 157 -4.84 -12.07 -2.44
CA THR A 157 -5.02 -11.43 -3.75
C THR A 157 -4.60 -9.97 -3.66
N ILE A 158 -4.11 -9.43 -4.78
CA ILE A 158 -3.80 -8.00 -4.86
C ILE A 158 -5.10 -7.21 -4.69
N SER A 159 -5.06 -6.17 -3.86
CA SER A 159 -6.23 -5.35 -3.56
C SER A 159 -5.84 -3.89 -3.35
N SER A 160 -6.78 -3.00 -3.64
CA SER A 160 -6.73 -1.61 -3.19
C SER A 160 -7.21 -1.52 -1.74
N PHE A 161 -6.52 -0.70 -0.96
CA PHE A 161 -6.93 -0.35 0.39
C PHE A 161 -7.15 1.15 0.48
N ASN A 162 -8.29 1.55 1.03
CA ASN A 162 -8.57 2.96 1.34
C ASN A 162 -7.82 3.38 2.60
N TYR A 163 -7.46 4.67 2.68
CA TYR A 163 -7.03 5.24 3.95
C TYR A 163 -8.24 5.56 4.82
N GLU A 164 -8.35 4.89 5.96
CA GLU A 164 -9.31 5.21 7.01
C GLU A 164 -8.53 5.66 8.26
N GLY A 165 -7.93 6.85 8.16
CA GLY A 165 -6.99 7.36 9.15
C GLY A 165 -5.71 6.52 9.23
N LEU A 166 -5.43 5.94 10.41
CA LEU A 166 -4.29 5.04 10.61
C LEU A 166 -4.53 3.62 10.07
N TYR A 167 -5.78 3.26 9.77
CA TYR A 167 -6.14 1.94 9.29
C TYR A 167 -6.23 1.91 7.76
N ARG A 168 -6.11 0.71 7.22
CA ARG A 168 -6.26 0.41 5.79
C ARG A 168 -7.40 -0.58 5.67
N SER A 169 -8.47 -0.20 4.98
CA SER A 169 -9.61 -1.08 4.72
C SER A 169 -9.62 -1.51 3.27
N SER A 170 -9.87 -2.79 3.00
CA SER A 170 -10.10 -3.31 1.66
C SER A 170 -11.56 -3.70 1.54
N LYS A 171 -12.15 -3.47 0.38
CA LYS A 171 -13.53 -3.91 0.07
C LYS A 171 -13.63 -5.42 -0.18
N MET A 172 -12.52 -6.16 -0.11
CA MET A 172 -12.52 -7.60 -0.30
C MET A 172 -13.27 -8.27 0.86
N ALA A 173 -14.20 -9.18 0.54
CA ALA A 173 -15.00 -9.91 1.52
C ALA A 173 -14.29 -11.14 2.10
N TRP A 174 -12.95 -11.14 2.12
CA TRP A 174 -12.16 -12.25 2.63
C TRP A 174 -11.99 -12.14 4.15
N ALA A 175 -11.87 -13.28 4.83
CA ALA A 175 -11.79 -13.32 6.28
C ALA A 175 -10.39 -13.02 6.82
N GLY A 176 -9.37 -13.03 5.96
CA GLY A 176 -7.98 -12.87 6.33
C GLY A 176 -7.54 -11.42 6.55
N PRO A 177 -6.32 -11.24 7.08
CA PRO A 177 -5.74 -9.91 7.23
C PRO A 177 -5.35 -9.28 5.88
N GLY A 178 -5.29 -7.95 5.86
CA GLY A 178 -4.73 -7.17 4.75
C GLY A 178 -3.38 -6.55 5.11
N TYR A 179 -2.48 -6.43 4.12
CA TYR A 179 -1.16 -5.83 4.32
C TYR A 179 -0.79 -4.90 3.15
N THR A 180 -0.35 -3.67 3.46
CA THR A 180 -0.06 -2.62 2.45
C THR A 180 1.40 -2.18 2.43
N ARG A 181 2.11 -2.23 3.56
CA ARG A 181 3.53 -1.85 3.69
C ARG A 181 4.46 -3.07 3.53
N ILE A 182 4.33 -3.73 2.39
CA ILE A 182 5.00 -5.01 2.11
C ILE A 182 5.92 -4.97 0.90
N TRP A 183 6.00 -3.83 0.21
CA TRP A 183 6.63 -3.77 -1.09
C TRP A 183 8.11 -3.45 -0.97
N ARG A 184 8.93 -4.20 -1.69
CA ARG A 184 10.28 -3.82 -2.08
C ARG A 184 10.30 -3.69 -3.59
N VAL A 185 10.84 -2.58 -4.10
CA VAL A 185 11.11 -2.43 -5.53
C VAL A 185 12.61 -2.62 -5.74
N LEU A 186 12.98 -3.62 -6.53
CA LEU A 186 14.37 -3.96 -6.83
C LEU A 186 14.97 -3.01 -7.87
N ALA A 187 16.28 -3.10 -8.06
CA ALA A 187 17.03 -2.25 -9.01
C ALA A 187 16.57 -2.44 -10.47
N ASP A 188 16.09 -3.63 -10.81
CA ASP A 188 15.51 -3.98 -12.12
C ASP A 188 14.03 -3.57 -12.24
N ASN A 189 13.52 -2.80 -11.27
CA ASN A 189 12.12 -2.41 -11.12
C ASN A 189 11.14 -3.55 -10.80
N THR A 190 11.62 -4.75 -10.48
CA THR A 190 10.74 -5.84 -10.04
C THR A 190 10.13 -5.49 -8.67
N LEU A 191 8.81 -5.61 -8.55
CA LEU A 191 8.12 -5.54 -7.26
C LEU A 191 8.22 -6.91 -6.57
N CYS A 192 8.61 -6.89 -5.30
CA CYS A 192 8.68 -8.05 -4.44
C CYS A 192 7.87 -7.77 -3.16
N PRO A 193 6.69 -8.38 -3.00
CA PRO A 193 5.96 -8.35 -1.75
C PRO A 193 6.65 -9.25 -0.73
N HIS A 194 6.72 -8.80 0.51
CA HIS A 194 7.26 -9.57 1.63
C HIS A 194 6.19 -9.78 2.70
N ASN A 195 6.19 -10.95 3.33
CA ASN A 195 5.39 -11.16 4.54
C ASN A 195 6.00 -10.44 5.77
N ALA A 196 5.33 -10.54 6.92
CA ALA A 196 5.82 -10.01 8.18
C ALA A 196 7.20 -10.58 8.60
N ALA A 197 7.46 -11.85 8.27
CA ALA A 197 8.75 -12.51 8.50
C ALA A 197 9.83 -12.15 7.47
N ARG A 198 9.53 -11.22 6.55
CA ARG A 198 10.39 -10.75 5.45
C ARG A 198 10.79 -11.80 4.42
N ASN A 199 10.08 -12.91 4.33
CA ASN A 199 10.21 -13.83 3.21
C ASN A 199 9.51 -13.22 1.99
N PRO A 200 10.14 -13.31 0.80
CA PRO A 200 9.50 -12.87 -0.44
C PRO A 200 8.28 -13.74 -0.72
N LEU A 201 7.24 -13.13 -1.26
CA LEU A 201 6.07 -13.83 -1.76
C LEU A 201 6.12 -13.85 -3.30
N HIS A 202 5.41 -14.81 -3.88
CA HIS A 202 5.36 -15.07 -5.31
C HIS A 202 4.00 -14.69 -5.87
N PHE A 203 3.96 -14.16 -7.10
CA PHE A 203 2.71 -13.81 -7.76
C PHE A 203 2.25 -14.91 -8.71
N PHE A 204 0.95 -15.15 -8.72
CA PHE A 204 0.28 -16.07 -9.61
C PHE A 204 -0.86 -15.33 -10.28
N MET A 205 -1.08 -15.58 -11.57
CA MET A 205 -2.20 -15.03 -12.31
C MET A 205 -3.16 -16.16 -12.66
N LYS A 206 -4.45 -15.98 -12.38
CA LYS A 206 -5.50 -16.92 -12.78
C LYS A 206 -6.01 -16.54 -14.16
N ASN A 207 -5.77 -17.39 -15.14
CA ASN A 207 -6.27 -17.17 -16.49
C ASN A 207 -7.75 -17.63 -16.58
N SER A 208 -8.68 -16.74 -16.23
CA SER A 208 -10.11 -16.92 -16.46
C SER A 208 -10.60 -15.87 -17.45
N SER A 209 -11.26 -16.30 -18.53
CA SER A 209 -11.85 -15.41 -19.54
C SER A 209 -13.21 -14.83 -19.13
N GLU A 210 -13.75 -15.24 -17.98
CA GLU A 210 -15.09 -14.84 -17.51
C GLU A 210 -15.13 -13.42 -16.91
N HIS A 211 -13.97 -12.79 -16.74
CA HIS A 211 -13.84 -11.51 -16.06
C HIS A 211 -13.04 -10.51 -16.89
N GLN A 212 -13.26 -9.22 -16.62
CA GLN A 212 -12.56 -8.14 -17.32
C GLN A 212 -11.05 -8.18 -17.06
N ARG A 213 -10.65 -8.61 -15.85
CA ARG A 213 -9.25 -8.67 -15.41
C ARG A 213 -8.93 -10.06 -14.86
N TYR A 214 -7.69 -10.48 -15.06
CA TYR A 214 -7.17 -11.70 -14.46
C TYR A 214 -6.82 -11.46 -12.99
N ALA A 215 -7.29 -12.31 -12.09
CA ALA A 215 -6.92 -12.20 -10.69
C ALA A 215 -5.41 -12.46 -10.50
N VAL A 216 -4.78 -11.66 -9.65
CA VAL A 216 -3.36 -11.81 -9.30
C VAL A 216 -3.26 -12.14 -7.82
N ASP A 217 -2.87 -13.37 -7.54
CA ASP A 217 -2.71 -13.90 -6.19
C ASP A 217 -1.26 -13.95 -5.78
N VAL A 218 -1.06 -14.03 -4.47
CA VAL A 218 0.23 -13.97 -3.82
C VAL A 218 0.30 -15.08 -2.78
N ALA A 219 1.33 -15.93 -2.87
CA ALA A 219 1.56 -17.02 -1.93
C ALA A 219 3.04 -17.10 -1.52
N ALA A 220 3.31 -17.71 -0.36
CA ALA A 220 4.66 -17.79 0.21
C ALA A 220 5.53 -18.88 -0.44
N ASP A 221 4.92 -19.98 -0.89
CA ASP A 221 5.63 -21.09 -1.52
C ASP A 221 5.04 -21.35 -2.90
N ALA A 222 5.82 -21.07 -3.94
CA ALA A 222 5.37 -21.26 -5.31
C ALA A 222 5.19 -22.72 -5.70
N GLY A 223 6.03 -23.63 -5.20
CA GLY A 223 5.91 -25.05 -5.50
C GLY A 223 4.65 -25.65 -4.87
N ALA A 224 4.45 -25.39 -3.58
CA ALA A 224 3.27 -25.86 -2.86
C ALA A 224 1.98 -25.28 -3.45
N PHE A 225 1.95 -23.97 -3.74
CA PHE A 225 0.79 -23.33 -4.36
C PHE A 225 0.49 -23.92 -5.74
N MET A 226 1.48 -24.03 -6.62
CA MET A 226 1.29 -24.56 -7.98
C MET A 226 0.94 -26.05 -7.99
N ASN A 227 1.46 -26.85 -7.06
CA ASN A 227 1.07 -28.26 -6.95
C ASN A 227 -0.42 -28.42 -6.61
N LYS A 228 -0.97 -27.55 -5.76
CA LYS A 228 -2.38 -27.60 -5.36
C LYS A 228 -3.31 -26.91 -6.35
N HIS A 229 -2.92 -25.74 -6.84
CA HIS A 229 -3.80 -24.85 -7.61
C HIS A 229 -3.45 -24.79 -9.10
N GLY A 230 -2.26 -25.21 -9.53
CA GLY A 230 -1.81 -25.17 -10.92
C GLY A 230 -2.77 -25.78 -11.94
N PRO A 231 -3.40 -26.95 -11.69
CA PRO A 231 -4.42 -27.51 -12.58
C PRO A 231 -5.63 -26.59 -12.81
N GLY A 232 -5.84 -25.60 -11.95
CA GLY A 232 -6.89 -24.58 -12.04
C GLY A 232 -6.53 -23.36 -12.90
N GLY A 233 -5.50 -23.43 -13.75
CA GLY A 233 -5.17 -22.38 -14.72
C GLY A 233 -4.35 -21.22 -14.13
N TRP A 234 -3.60 -21.49 -13.06
CA TRP A 234 -2.68 -20.51 -12.48
C TRP A 234 -1.34 -20.50 -13.20
N THR A 235 -0.80 -19.31 -13.42
CA THR A 235 0.53 -19.10 -14.03
C THR A 235 1.38 -18.25 -13.11
N LEU A 236 2.65 -18.63 -12.90
CA LEU A 236 3.61 -17.81 -12.15
C LEU A 236 3.94 -16.54 -12.96
N VAL A 237 3.82 -15.37 -12.31
CA VAL A 237 4.10 -14.07 -12.92
C VAL A 237 5.05 -13.23 -12.05
N LYS A 238 5.57 -12.16 -12.64
CA LYS A 238 6.33 -11.09 -11.98
C LYS A 238 5.63 -9.77 -12.24
N LEU A 239 5.77 -8.85 -11.28
CA LEU A 239 5.30 -7.49 -11.42
C LEU A 239 6.49 -6.56 -11.63
N LEU A 240 6.45 -5.74 -12.67
CA LEU A 240 7.49 -4.77 -13.01
C LEU A 240 6.93 -3.36 -12.92
N PHE A 241 7.62 -2.48 -12.20
CA PHE A 241 7.31 -1.05 -12.21
C PHE A 241 7.82 -0.43 -13.51
N GLU A 242 6.92 0.18 -14.27
CA GLU A 242 7.24 0.91 -15.50
C GLU A 242 7.05 2.42 -15.24
N PRO A 243 8.11 3.23 -15.23
CA PRO A 243 7.99 4.67 -15.03
C PRO A 243 7.16 5.33 -16.13
N ILE A 244 6.27 6.25 -15.75
CA ILE A 244 5.65 7.16 -16.71
C ILE A 244 6.60 8.35 -16.83
N ILE A 245 7.29 8.46 -17.97
CA ILE A 245 8.10 9.65 -18.26
C ILE A 245 7.11 10.80 -18.49
N GLN A 246 7.06 11.75 -17.57
CA GLN A 246 6.40 13.03 -17.84
C GLN A 246 7.27 13.76 -18.86
N THR A 247 6.83 13.77 -20.11
CA THR A 247 7.43 14.65 -21.12
C THR A 247 7.27 16.08 -20.61
N PRO A 248 8.35 16.86 -20.42
CA PRO A 248 8.22 18.25 -20.01
C PRO A 248 7.34 18.96 -21.04
N SER A 249 6.25 19.57 -20.58
CA SER A 249 5.37 20.40 -21.37
C SER A 249 6.22 21.43 -22.12
N GLY A 250 6.16 21.39 -23.45
CA GLY A 250 7.00 22.20 -24.32
C GLY A 250 6.89 23.68 -23.95
N ARG A 251 8.04 24.34 -23.78
CA ARG A 251 8.11 25.77 -24.01
C ARG A 251 7.71 25.99 -25.46
N SER A 252 6.56 26.62 -25.67
CA SER A 252 6.15 27.17 -26.96
C SER A 252 7.31 28.00 -27.48
N ALA A 253 7.84 27.59 -28.63
CA ALA A 253 8.76 28.36 -29.44
C ALA A 253 7.90 29.17 -30.42
N ASP A 254 7.21 30.18 -29.90
CA ASP A 254 6.67 31.29 -30.68
C ASP A 254 7.22 32.57 -30.04
N ASP A 255 8.50 32.82 -30.28
CA ASP A 255 9.15 34.13 -30.13
C ASP A 255 10.48 34.07 -30.90
N ALA A 256 10.39 34.18 -32.23
CA ALA A 256 11.48 34.59 -33.12
C ALA A 256 10.92 35.09 -34.45
#